data_AF-A0A553WH79-F1
#
_entry.id   AF-A0A553WH79-F1
#
_cell.length_a   1.000
_cell.length_b   1.000
_cell.length_c   1.000
_cell.angle_alpha   90.00
_cell.angle_beta   90.00
_cell.angle_gamma   90.00
#
_symmetry.space_group_name_H-M   'P 1'
#
loop_
_entity.id
_entity.type
_entity.pdbx_description
1 polymer ?
#
loop_
_entity_poly.entity_id
_entity_poly.type
_entity_poly.pdbx_seq_one_letter_code
_entity_poly.pdbx_strand_id
1 'polypeptide(L)'
;MKGFVWAALLGLGVAGFTPAAVAQGRDFYLMQYNSTVRDMNKLVDRINALKTDIRTEKDFTRGCSMLASLISDMKEAQILTERLADYAYQIDDMENHRAAVDQHNAYLEERRFWEEQRDRMCK
;
A
#
# COMPACT_ATOMS: atom_id res chain seq x y z
N MET A 1 -12.17 66.24 11.62
CA MET A 1 -12.42 65.13 12.57
C MET A 1 -12.32 63.82 11.80
N LYS A 2 -11.51 62.90 12.35
CA LYS A 2 -11.51 61.41 12.25
C LYS A 2 -12.31 60.76 11.10
N GLY A 3 -11.78 59.81 10.34
CA GLY A 3 -10.69 58.90 10.72
C GLY A 3 -10.23 57.96 9.60
N PHE A 4 -9.06 57.40 9.89
CA PHE A 4 -8.40 56.29 9.21
C PHE A 4 -9.27 55.04 9.22
N VAL A 5 -9.39 54.34 8.08
CA VAL A 5 -9.66 52.90 8.08
C VAL A 5 -8.87 52.20 6.96
N TRP A 6 -7.70 51.72 7.37
CA TRP A 6 -7.14 50.38 7.14
C TRP A 6 -7.17 49.74 5.74
N ALA A 7 -5.95 49.59 5.20
CA ALA A 7 -5.58 48.49 4.33
C ALA A 7 -5.95 47.15 4.99
N ALA A 8 -6.83 46.38 4.32
CA ALA A 8 -7.15 45.01 4.68
C ALA A 8 -6.78 44.10 3.50
N LEU A 9 -5.53 43.62 3.56
CA LEU A 9 -5.10 42.25 3.25
C LEU A 9 -5.90 41.49 2.16
N LEU A 10 -5.30 41.49 0.97
CA LEU A 10 -5.41 40.40 0.00
C LEU A 10 -4.95 39.10 0.67
N GLY A 11 -5.90 38.34 1.19
CA GLY A 11 -5.65 37.12 1.97
C GLY A 11 -6.82 36.16 1.90
N LEU A 12 -7.27 35.82 0.69
CA LEU A 12 -8.10 34.66 0.42
C LEU A 12 -7.33 33.86 -0.64
N GLY A 13 -6.37 33.04 -0.23
CA GLY A 13 -6.70 31.76 0.38
C GLY A 13 -7.15 30.86 -0.75
N VAL A 14 -6.19 30.36 -1.52
CA VAL A 14 -6.43 29.27 -2.48
C VAL A 14 -6.81 28.06 -1.63
N ALA A 15 -8.11 27.98 -1.31
CA ALA A 15 -8.71 26.77 -0.81
C ALA A 15 -8.63 25.78 -1.97
N GLY A 16 -7.52 25.06 -2.03
CA GLY A 16 -7.43 23.78 -2.71
C GLY A 16 -8.42 22.86 -2.03
N PHE A 17 -9.69 22.97 -2.41
CA PHE A 17 -10.67 21.92 -2.20
C PHE A 17 -10.12 20.72 -2.95
N THR A 18 -9.40 19.87 -2.24
CA THR A 18 -9.32 18.46 -2.59
C THR A 18 -10.76 18.03 -2.85
N PRO A 19 -11.09 17.45 -4.03
CA PRO A 19 -12.44 17.01 -4.27
C PRO A 19 -12.76 16.03 -3.15
N ALA A 20 -13.74 16.40 -2.32
CA ALA A 20 -14.35 15.48 -1.37
C ALA A 20 -14.63 14.21 -2.16
N ALA A 21 -13.99 13.11 -1.78
CA ALA A 21 -14.20 11.82 -2.41
C ALA A 21 -15.72 11.62 -2.43
N VAL A 22 -16.31 11.70 -3.63
CA VAL A 22 -17.74 11.52 -3.80
C VAL A 22 -18.00 10.14 -3.22
N ALA A 23 -18.78 10.04 -2.14
CA ALA A 23 -19.06 8.77 -1.50
C ALA A 23 -19.67 7.86 -2.56
N GLN A 24 -18.86 6.95 -3.08
CA GLN A 24 -19.31 6.02 -4.10
C GLN A 24 -20.19 4.99 -3.38
N GLY A 25 -21.24 4.50 -4.04
CA GLY A 25 -22.14 3.54 -3.39
C GLY A 25 -21.39 2.28 -2.91
N ARG A 26 -21.94 1.60 -1.90
CA ARG A 26 -21.36 0.36 -1.33
C ARG A 26 -20.97 -0.67 -2.40
N ASP A 27 -21.76 -0.80 -3.46
CA ASP A 27 -21.50 -1.75 -4.57
C ASP A 27 -20.21 -1.44 -5.33
N PHE A 28 -19.85 -0.16 -5.46
CA PHE A 28 -18.57 0.22 -6.05
C PHE A 28 -17.41 -0.29 -5.21
N TYR A 29 -17.45 -0.06 -3.89
CA TYR A 29 -16.37 -0.51 -3.00
C TYR A 29 -16.30 -2.03 -2.91
N LEU A 30 -17.44 -2.74 -2.97
CA LEU A 30 -17.45 -4.20 -3.09
C LEU A 30 -16.76 -4.69 -4.37
N MET A 31 -17.01 -4.03 -5.50
CA MET A 31 -16.34 -4.36 -6.76
C MET A 31 -14.83 -4.12 -6.67
N GLN A 32 -14.41 -2.99 -6.10
CA GLN A 32 -13.00 -2.67 -5.90
C GLN A 32 -12.31 -3.64 -4.93
N TYR A 33 -12.97 -4.00 -3.83
CA TYR A 33 -12.49 -4.99 -2.87
C TYR A 33 -12.25 -6.33 -3.56
N ASN A 34 -13.25 -6.86 -4.25
CA ASN A 34 -13.13 -8.15 -4.97
C ASN A 34 -12.07 -8.12 -6.07
N SER A 35 -11.93 -6.99 -6.78
CA SER A 35 -10.85 -6.86 -7.76
C SER A 35 -9.48 -6.87 -7.08
N THR A 36 -9.32 -6.14 -5.99
CA THR A 36 -8.07 -6.05 -5.23
C THR A 36 -7.69 -7.40 -4.62
N VAL A 37 -8.66 -8.19 -4.13
CA VAL A 37 -8.41 -9.57 -3.64
C VAL A 37 -7.83 -10.45 -4.76
N ARG A 38 -8.33 -10.35 -6.00
CA ARG A 38 -7.79 -11.12 -7.13
C ARG A 38 -6.35 -10.73 -7.46
N ASP A 39 -6.05 -9.44 -7.42
CA ASP A 39 -4.69 -8.96 -7.68
C ASP A 39 -3.74 -9.36 -6.55
N MET A 40 -4.23 -9.30 -5.31
CA MET A 40 -3.51 -9.77 -4.12
C MET A 40 -3.17 -11.26 -4.21
N ASN A 41 -4.12 -12.11 -4.60
CA ASN A 41 -3.86 -13.55 -4.75
C ASN A 41 -2.77 -13.84 -5.79
N LYS A 42 -2.82 -13.19 -6.96
CA LYS A 42 -1.77 -13.31 -7.98
C LYS A 42 -0.40 -12.88 -7.43
N LEU A 43 -0.38 -11.80 -6.66
CA LEU A 43 0.85 -11.29 -6.06
C LEU A 43 1.41 -12.24 -4.99
N VAL A 44 0.55 -12.82 -4.16
CA VAL A 44 0.93 -13.85 -3.18
C VAL A 44 1.55 -15.07 -3.87
N ASP A 45 0.97 -15.51 -4.99
CA ASP A 45 1.53 -16.61 -5.78
C ASP A 45 2.93 -16.27 -6.31
N ARG A 46 3.13 -15.05 -6.83
CA ARG A 46 4.46 -14.57 -7.26
C ARG A 46 5.47 -14.54 -6.12
N ILE A 47 5.07 -14.00 -4.96
CA ILE A 47 5.92 -13.93 -3.77
C ILE A 47 6.34 -15.35 -3.33
N ASN A 48 5.41 -16.30 -3.29
CA ASN A 48 5.70 -17.67 -2.88
C ASN A 48 6.59 -18.40 -3.90
N ALA A 49 6.38 -18.18 -5.20
CA ALA A 49 7.26 -18.68 -6.24
C ALA A 49 8.68 -18.11 -6.08
N LEU A 50 8.84 -16.80 -5.94
CA LEU A 50 10.14 -16.15 -5.73
C LEU A 50 10.85 -16.66 -4.47
N LYS A 51 10.14 -16.80 -3.35
CA LYS A 51 10.71 -17.37 -2.11
C LYS A 51 11.22 -18.79 -2.32
N THR A 52 10.53 -19.58 -3.14
CA THR A 52 10.95 -20.95 -3.49
C THR A 52 12.18 -20.93 -4.37
N ASP A 53 12.16 -20.13 -5.43
CA ASP A 53 13.25 -20.06 -6.40
C ASP A 53 14.54 -19.55 -5.76
N ILE A 54 14.46 -18.52 -4.90
CA ILE A 54 15.61 -17.96 -4.15
C ILE A 54 16.34 -19.04 -3.34
N ARG A 55 15.62 -20.02 -2.77
CA ARG A 55 16.24 -21.11 -1.97
C ARG A 55 17.08 -22.07 -2.81
N THR A 56 16.84 -22.12 -4.12
CA THR A 56 17.48 -23.07 -5.03
C THR A 56 18.48 -22.41 -5.97
N GLU A 57 18.46 -21.08 -6.06
CA GLU A 57 19.36 -20.31 -6.92
C GLU A 57 20.81 -20.38 -6.40
N LYS A 58 21.74 -20.62 -7.33
CA LYS A 58 23.17 -20.74 -7.06
C LYS A 58 23.96 -19.57 -7.62
N ASP A 59 23.43 -18.88 -8.62
CA ASP A 59 24.02 -17.66 -9.15
C ASP A 59 23.72 -16.50 -8.19
N PHE A 60 24.79 -15.93 -7.63
CA PHE A 60 24.72 -14.85 -6.67
C PHE A 60 24.06 -13.58 -7.25
N THR A 61 24.42 -13.18 -8.46
CA THR A 61 23.88 -11.95 -9.09
C THR A 61 22.39 -12.12 -9.34
N ARG A 62 21.99 -13.30 -9.81
CA ARG A 62 20.58 -13.64 -10.03
C ARG A 62 19.82 -13.69 -8.71
N GLY A 63 20.38 -14.31 -7.67
CA GLY A 63 19.81 -14.33 -6.32
C GLY A 63 19.54 -12.93 -5.77
N CYS A 64 20.49 -12.00 -5.95
CA CYS A 64 20.33 -10.60 -5.55
C CYS A 64 19.22 -9.88 -6.33
N SER A 65 19.12 -10.12 -7.64
CA SER A 65 18.01 -9.59 -8.44
C SER A 65 16.66 -10.15 -7.99
N MET A 66 16.57 -11.45 -7.69
CA MET A 66 15.35 -12.09 -7.20
C MET A 66 14.94 -11.56 -5.82
N LEU A 67 15.88 -11.33 -4.91
CA LEU A 67 15.62 -10.68 -3.63
C LEU A 67 15.08 -9.25 -3.81
N ALA A 68 15.62 -8.49 -4.76
CA ALA A 68 15.09 -7.17 -5.08
C ALA A 68 13.65 -7.23 -5.60
N SER A 69 13.35 -8.19 -6.50
CA SER A 69 11.98 -8.43 -6.98
C SER A 69 11.03 -8.84 -5.86
N LEU A 70 11.46 -9.75 -4.97
CA LEU A 70 10.67 -10.16 -3.80
C LEU A 70 10.31 -8.98 -2.90
N ILE A 71 11.29 -8.11 -2.61
CA ILE A 71 11.05 -6.90 -1.80
C ILE A 71 10.08 -5.96 -2.51
N SER A 72 10.18 -5.81 -3.84
CA SER A 72 9.25 -5.01 -4.64
C SER A 72 7.83 -5.55 -4.56
N ASP A 73 7.66 -6.86 -4.76
CA ASP A 73 6.36 -7.53 -4.67
C ASP A 73 5.76 -7.41 -3.26
N MET A 74 6.58 -7.50 -2.20
CA MET A 74 6.11 -7.26 -0.83
C MET A 74 5.64 -5.81 -0.60
N LYS A 75 6.27 -4.80 -1.22
CA LYS A 75 5.79 -3.40 -1.16
C LYS A 75 4.46 -3.25 -1.86
N GLU A 76 4.29 -3.91 -3.01
CA GLU A 76 3.00 -3.95 -3.70
C GLU A 76 1.92 -4.60 -2.81
N ALA A 77 2.27 -5.69 -2.12
CA ALA A 77 1.35 -6.42 -1.25
C ALA A 77 0.86 -5.54 -0.09
N GLN A 78 1.75 -4.74 0.50
CA GLN A 78 1.38 -3.76 1.52
C GLN A 78 0.37 -2.74 1.02
N ILE A 79 0.59 -2.17 -0.18
CA ILE A 79 -0.32 -1.19 -0.79
C ILE A 79 -1.68 -1.84 -1.05
N LEU A 80 -1.72 -3.08 -1.54
CA LEU A 80 -2.97 -3.79 -1.76
C LEU A 80 -3.70 -4.08 -0.45
N THR A 81 -2.99 -4.47 0.62
CA THR A 81 -3.61 -4.67 1.95
C THR A 81 -4.17 -3.38 2.54
N GLU A 82 -3.49 -2.24 2.36
CA GLU A 82 -4.04 -0.93 2.76
C GLU A 82 -5.34 -0.62 2.03
N ARG A 83 -5.38 -0.84 0.70
CA ARG A 83 -6.60 -0.66 -0.09
C ARG A 83 -7.72 -1.60 0.33
N LEU A 84 -7.39 -2.86 0.64
CA LEU A 84 -8.37 -3.82 1.15
C LEU A 84 -8.94 -3.37 2.49
N ALA A 85 -8.10 -2.87 3.40
CA ALA A 85 -8.54 -2.31 4.67
C ALA A 85 -9.49 -1.12 4.46
N ASP A 86 -9.12 -0.19 3.58
CA ASP A 86 -9.95 0.97 3.26
C ASP A 86 -11.29 0.57 2.65
N TYR A 87 -11.30 -0.32 1.66
CA TYR A 87 -12.53 -0.77 1.04
C TYR A 87 -13.42 -1.57 2.00
N ALA A 88 -12.83 -2.42 2.84
CA ALA A 88 -13.56 -3.15 3.89
C ALA A 88 -14.24 -2.18 4.86
N TYR A 89 -13.55 -1.11 5.27
CA TYR A 89 -14.14 -0.05 6.09
C TYR A 89 -15.33 0.64 5.39
N GLN A 90 -15.21 0.97 4.11
CA GLN A 90 -16.28 1.63 3.34
C GLN A 90 -17.53 0.76 3.14
N ILE A 91 -17.41 -0.57 3.22
CA ILE A 91 -18.53 -1.52 3.07
C ILE A 91 -19.07 -2.02 4.43
N ASP A 92 -18.59 -1.45 5.53
CA ASP A 92 -18.90 -1.81 6.94
C ASP A 92 -18.49 -3.25 7.32
N ASP A 93 -17.39 -3.73 6.72
CA ASP A 93 -16.79 -5.04 7.00
C ASP A 93 -15.57 -4.89 7.92
N MET A 94 -15.84 -4.70 9.21
CA MET A 94 -14.81 -4.44 10.21
C MET A 94 -13.92 -5.66 10.52
N GLU A 95 -14.40 -6.88 10.23
CA GLU A 95 -13.59 -8.10 10.38
C GLU A 95 -12.49 -8.14 9.32
N ASN A 96 -12.86 -7.99 8.05
CA ASN A 96 -11.88 -7.97 6.96
C ASN A 96 -10.98 -6.73 6.99
N HIS A 97 -11.47 -5.59 7.50
CA HIS A 97 -10.63 -4.42 7.74
C HIS A 97 -9.47 -4.75 8.70
N ARG A 98 -9.77 -5.36 9.85
CA ARG A 98 -8.75 -5.76 10.84
C ARG A 98 -7.78 -6.79 10.27
N ALA A 99 -8.31 -7.82 9.59
CA ALA A 99 -7.48 -8.82 8.95
C ALA A 99 -6.53 -8.22 7.91
N ALA A 100 -6.97 -7.24 7.12
CA ALA A 100 -6.13 -6.54 6.15
C ALA A 100 -5.04 -5.69 6.83
N VAL A 101 -5.33 -5.05 7.96
CA VAL A 101 -4.33 -4.31 8.76
C VAL A 101 -3.29 -5.25 9.36
N ASP A 102 -3.71 -6.39 9.93
CA ASP A 102 -2.79 -7.39 10.47
C ASP A 102 -1.89 -7.96 9.36
N GLN A 103 -2.47 -8.22 8.19
CA GLN A 103 -1.73 -8.69 7.02
C GLN A 103 -0.73 -7.64 6.51
N HIS A 104 -1.11 -6.35 6.50
CA HIS A 104 -0.19 -5.25 6.16
C HIS A 104 1.05 -5.26 7.08
N ASN A 105 0.82 -5.41 8.39
CA ASN A 105 1.88 -5.47 9.39
C ASN A 105 2.78 -6.70 9.19
N ALA A 106 2.20 -7.87 8.90
CA ALA A 106 2.95 -9.07 8.58
C ALA A 106 3.87 -8.87 7.36
N TYR A 107 3.38 -8.23 6.29
CA TYR A 107 4.22 -7.89 5.14
C TYR A 107 5.30 -6.87 5.48
N LEU A 108 5.03 -5.91 6.38
CA LEU A 108 6.04 -4.94 6.81
C LEU A 108 7.20 -5.60 7.52
N GLU A 109 6.91 -6.50 8.46
CA GLU A 109 7.91 -7.27 9.19
C GLU A 109 8.71 -8.17 8.24
N GLU A 110 8.01 -8.92 7.39
CA GLU A 110 8.67 -9.83 6.46
C GLU A 110 9.54 -9.09 5.45
N ARG A 111 9.05 -7.96 4.91
CA ARG A 111 9.82 -7.12 3.98
C ARG A 111 11.09 -6.62 4.62
N ARG A 112 11.05 -6.15 5.87
CA ARG A 112 12.24 -5.69 6.60
C ARG A 112 13.27 -6.80 6.72
N PHE A 113 12.83 -8.01 7.06
CA PHE A 113 13.71 -9.19 7.08
C PHE A 113 14.41 -9.39 5.73
N TRP A 114 13.67 -9.38 4.62
CA TRP A 114 14.26 -9.58 3.28
C TRP A 114 15.14 -8.40 2.84
N GLU A 115 14.79 -7.17 3.19
CA GLU A 115 15.63 -5.98 2.98
C GLU A 115 16.99 -6.14 3.69
N GLU A 116 16.99 -6.62 4.94
CA GLU A 116 18.22 -6.92 5.69
C GLU A 116 19.01 -8.10 5.13
N GLN A 117 18.35 -9.15 4.64
CA GLN A 117 19.04 -10.27 3.98
C GLN A 117 19.72 -9.79 2.69
N ARG A 118 19.00 -9.05 1.85
CA ARG A 118 19.56 -8.49 0.62
C ARG A 118 20.72 -7.56 0.93
N ASP A 119 20.60 -6.69 1.94
CA ASP A 119 21.66 -5.75 2.28
C ASP A 119 22.91 -6.45 2.85
N ARG A 120 22.77 -7.60 3.51
CA ARG A 120 23.93 -8.42 3.94
C ARG A 120 24.58 -9.20 2.81
N MET A 121 23.79 -9.68 1.86
CA MET A 121 24.28 -10.55 0.81
C MET A 121 24.78 -9.78 -0.41
N CYS A 122 24.11 -8.68 -0.79
CA CYS A 122 24.19 -8.07 -2.12
C CYS A 122 24.73 -6.65 -2.15
N LYS A 123 25.12 -6.09 -1.00
CA LYS A 123 25.83 -4.81 -0.87
C LYS A 123 27.22 -5.06 -0.31
#